data_AF-A0A8S3IF88-F1
#
_entry.id   AF-A0A8S3IF88-F1
#
_cell.length_a   1.000
_cell.length_b   1.000
_cell.length_c   1.000
_cell.angle_alpha   90.00
_cell.angle_beta   90.00
_cell.angle_gamma   90.00
#
_symmetry.space_group_name_H-M   'P 1'
#
loop_
_entity.id
_entity.type
_entity.pdbx_description
1 polymer ?
#
loop_
_entity_poly.entity_id
_entity_poly.type
_entity_poly.pdbx_seq_one_letter_code
_entity_poly.pdbx_strand_id
1 'polypeptide(L)'
;MNHSHYLMLDDGRLRHYDIGDYRTRLCAHLAKLERDDDFPVPVVTIVVEGGRDTITNIYNDLRANIPVVIIDVSKSKTKSDSFMKLVYEKQGSGRVADFFKHWLLYTKEFDDASKDADIA
;
A
#
# COMPACT_ATOMS: atom_id res chain seq x y z
N MET A 1 17.31 16.70 -2.46
CA MET A 1 16.23 16.85 -1.47
C MET A 1 15.30 17.90 -2.06
N ASN A 2 14.25 17.48 -2.78
CA ASN A 2 13.55 18.33 -3.76
C ASN A 2 12.05 18.47 -3.44
N HIS A 3 11.67 18.34 -2.16
CA HIS A 3 10.29 18.51 -1.73
C HIS A 3 10.01 19.98 -1.38
N SER A 4 8.77 20.42 -1.62
CA SER A 4 8.32 21.78 -1.29
C SER A 4 7.80 21.91 0.15
N HIS A 5 7.23 20.85 0.70
CA HIS A 5 6.62 20.82 2.03
C HIS A 5 6.89 19.48 2.72
N TYR A 6 6.90 19.50 4.05
CA TYR A 6 7.08 18.31 4.89
C TYR A 6 5.97 18.25 5.92
N LEU A 7 5.46 17.03 6.15
CA LEU A 7 4.57 16.72 7.25
C LEU A 7 5.24 15.66 8.12
N MET A 8 5.56 16.01 9.36
CA MET A 8 6.18 15.11 10.32
C MET A 8 5.09 14.51 11.21
N LEU A 9 5.06 13.18 11.26
CA LEU A 9 4.11 12.44 12.08
C LEU A 9 4.87 11.86 13.27
N ASP A 10 4.28 11.97 14.46
CA ASP A 10 4.86 11.46 15.71
C ASP A 10 3.83 10.60 16.42
N ASP A 11 4.25 9.39 16.79
CA ASP A 11 3.49 8.44 17.62
C ASP A 11 4.07 8.31 19.03
N GLY A 12 5.10 9.10 19.35
CA GLY A 12 5.82 9.10 20.62
C GLY A 12 6.80 7.94 20.79
N ARG A 13 6.99 7.08 19.77
CA ARG A 13 7.86 5.89 19.86
C ARG A 13 9.15 6.08 19.08
N LEU A 14 10.26 5.68 19.70
CA LEU A 14 11.55 5.70 19.04
C LEU A 14 11.68 4.52 18.06
N ARG A 15 12.12 4.81 16.82
CA ARG A 15 12.41 3.79 15.78
C ARG A 15 11.19 2.95 15.38
N HIS A 16 9.98 3.51 15.50
CA HIS A 16 8.78 2.93 14.93
C HIS A 16 8.54 3.52 13.54
N TYR A 17 8.51 2.65 12.51
CA TYR A 17 8.38 3.08 11.11
C TYR A 17 6.95 2.95 10.57
N ASP A 18 6.03 2.42 11.38
CA ASP A 18 4.62 2.26 11.04
C ASP A 18 3.78 3.25 11.84
N ILE A 19 3.39 4.35 11.21
CA ILE A 19 2.53 5.38 11.83
C ILE A 19 1.05 5.14 11.45
N GLY A 20 0.74 3.92 11.02
CA GLY A 20 -0.59 3.49 10.62
C GLY A 20 -1.05 4.07 9.29
N ASP A 21 -2.37 4.17 9.12
CA ASP A 21 -3.03 4.53 7.86
C ASP A 21 -3.12 6.04 7.59
N TYR A 22 -2.33 6.87 8.27
CA TYR A 22 -2.47 8.34 8.23
C TYR A 22 -2.51 8.87 6.79
N ARG A 23 -1.59 8.41 5.94
CA ARG A 23 -1.53 8.83 4.53
C ARG A 23 -2.85 8.54 3.82
N THR A 24 -3.39 7.33 3.97
CA THR A 24 -4.66 6.93 3.34
C THR A 24 -5.82 7.77 3.87
N ARG A 25 -5.89 8.04 5.18
CA ARG A 25 -6.92 8.91 5.76
C ARG A 25 -6.83 10.35 5.24
N LEU A 26 -5.63 10.89 5.12
CA LEU A 26 -5.41 12.21 4.55
C LEU A 26 -5.87 12.25 3.09
N CYS A 27 -5.44 11.31 2.26
CA CYS A 27 -5.86 11.20 0.86
C CYS A 27 -7.39 11.07 0.72
N ALA A 28 -8.03 10.23 1.53
CA ALA A 28 -9.47 10.05 1.52
C ALA A 28 -10.24 11.30 1.97
N HIS A 29 -9.66 12.10 2.87
CA HIS A 29 -10.23 13.39 3.26
C HIS A 29 -10.10 14.41 2.13
N LEU A 30 -8.93 14.51 1.50
CA LEU A 30 -8.71 15.39 0.34
C LEU A 30 -9.64 15.05 -0.82
N ALA A 31 -9.91 13.78 -1.06
CA ALA A 31 -10.82 13.33 -2.11
C ALA A 31 -12.28 13.78 -1.90
N LYS A 32 -12.65 14.19 -0.68
CA LYS A 32 -13.99 14.71 -0.34
C LYS A 32 -14.06 16.23 -0.35
N LEU A 33 -12.94 16.92 -0.54
CA LEU A 33 -12.96 18.36 -0.68
C LEU A 33 -13.60 18.70 -2.02
N GLU A 34 -14.72 19.41 -1.94
CA GLU A 34 -15.38 20.00 -3.10
C GLU A 34 -14.58 21.24 -3.52
N ARG A 35 -14.45 21.42 -4.82
CA ARG A 35 -13.99 22.68 -5.41
C ARG A 35 -15.20 23.49 -5.84
N ASP A 36 -14.99 24.76 -6.19
CA ASP A 36 -16.04 25.71 -6.59
C ASP A 36 -16.90 25.23 -7.79
N ASP A 37 -16.51 24.15 -8.46
CA ASP A 37 -17.19 23.50 -9.59
C ASP A 37 -18.00 22.24 -9.20
N ASP A 38 -18.23 21.98 -7.91
CA ASP A 38 -18.95 20.81 -7.35
C ASP A 38 -18.31 19.45 -7.71
N PHE A 39 -17.08 19.45 -8.25
CA PHE A 39 -16.35 18.21 -8.52
C PHE A 39 -15.40 17.87 -7.35
N PRO A 40 -15.43 16.62 -6.86
CA PRO A 40 -14.48 16.18 -5.85
C PRO A 40 -13.07 16.14 -6.42
N VAL A 41 -12.07 16.43 -5.58
CA VAL A 41 -10.67 16.31 -5.97
C VAL A 41 -10.33 14.85 -6.28
N PRO A 42 -9.89 14.50 -7.51
CA PRO A 42 -9.52 13.13 -7.81
C PRO A 42 -8.18 12.78 -7.14
N VAL A 43 -8.15 11.63 -6.47
CA VAL A 43 -6.94 11.09 -5.83
C VAL A 43 -6.65 9.71 -6.39
N VAL A 44 -5.40 9.45 -6.73
CA VAL A 44 -4.92 8.16 -7.25
C VAL A 44 -3.56 7.83 -6.63
N THR A 45 -3.35 6.55 -6.29
CA THR A 45 -2.05 6.04 -5.85
C THR A 45 -1.33 5.40 -7.02
N ILE A 46 -0.08 5.78 -7.25
CA ILE A 46 0.80 5.17 -8.27
C ILE A 46 1.89 4.39 -7.55
N VAL A 47 2.04 3.12 -7.93
CA VAL A 47 3.04 2.21 -7.35
C VAL A 47 4.00 1.79 -8.45
N VAL A 48 5.30 2.04 -8.22
CA VAL A 48 6.38 1.70 -9.15
C VAL A 48 7.15 0.47 -8.65
N GLU A 49 7.53 0.48 -7.37
CA GLU A 49 8.17 -0.62 -6.67
C GLU A 49 7.64 -0.68 -5.23
N GLY A 50 7.86 -1.80 -4.54
CA GLY A 50 7.41 -1.93 -3.17
C GLY A 50 7.70 -3.27 -2.51
N GLY A 51 7.69 -3.25 -1.18
CA GLY A 51 7.73 -4.42 -0.32
C GLY A 51 6.42 -4.63 0.44
N ARG A 52 6.50 -5.26 1.61
CA ARG A 52 5.33 -5.54 2.47
C ARG A 52 4.50 -4.30 2.79
N ASP A 53 5.14 -3.21 3.21
CA ASP A 53 4.45 -2.00 3.63
C ASP A 53 3.69 -1.33 2.48
N THR A 54 4.24 -1.42 1.26
CA THR A 54 3.56 -0.95 0.05
C THR A 54 2.26 -1.73 -0.17
N ILE A 55 2.23 -3.03 0.11
CA ILE A 55 1.02 -3.85 -0.03
C ILE A 55 -0.04 -3.44 0.98
N THR A 56 0.35 -3.21 2.23
CA THR A 56 -0.55 -2.68 3.26
C THR A 56 -1.15 -1.34 2.83
N ASN A 57 -0.33 -0.46 2.26
CA ASN A 57 -0.75 0.84 1.74
C ASN A 57 -1.71 0.71 0.53
N ILE A 58 -1.44 -0.19 -0.42
CA ILE A 58 -2.34 -0.49 -1.54
C ILE A 58 -3.69 -0.97 -1.02
N TYR A 59 -3.66 -1.91 -0.06
CA TYR A 59 -4.87 -2.46 0.52
C TYR A 59 -5.71 -1.37 1.20
N ASN A 60 -5.09 -0.53 2.03
CA ASN A 60 -5.76 0.56 2.72
C ASN A 60 -6.38 1.57 1.73
N ASP A 61 -5.66 1.94 0.66
CA ASP A 61 -6.16 2.85 -0.37
C ASP A 61 -7.36 2.27 -1.12
N LEU A 62 -7.28 1.00 -1.53
CA LEU A 62 -8.40 0.32 -2.19
C LEU A 62 -9.63 0.26 -1.29
N ARG A 63 -9.48 0.02 0.02
CA ARG A 63 -10.60 0.06 0.98
C ARG A 63 -11.18 1.47 1.16
N ALA A 64 -10.37 2.50 0.96
CA ALA A 64 -10.80 3.89 1.00
C ALA A 64 -11.40 4.38 -0.34
N ASN A 65 -11.64 3.47 -1.30
CA ASN A 65 -12.08 3.77 -2.67
C ASN A 65 -11.11 4.68 -3.44
N ILE A 66 -9.82 4.62 -3.12
CA ILE A 66 -8.76 5.31 -3.85
C ILE A 66 -8.25 4.35 -4.93
N PRO A 67 -8.35 4.70 -6.23
CA PRO A 67 -7.79 3.89 -7.30
C PRO A 67 -6.27 3.75 -7.17
N VAL A 68 -5.76 2.56 -7.47
CA VAL A 68 -4.33 2.25 -7.46
C VAL A 68 -3.89 1.84 -8.86
N VAL A 69 -2.88 2.53 -9.39
CA VAL A 69 -2.20 2.20 -10.64
C VAL A 69 -0.87 1.56 -10.32
N ILE A 70 -0.68 0.34 -10.82
CA ILE A 70 0.56 -0.41 -10.67
C ILE A 70 1.34 -0.31 -11.97
N ILE A 71 2.58 0.16 -11.89
CA ILE A 71 3.50 0.25 -13.02
C ILE A 71 4.42 -0.97 -12.97
N ASP A 72 4.29 -1.82 -13.99
CA ASP A 72 5.21 -2.93 -14.19
C ASP A 72 6.53 -2.40 -14.77
N VAL A 73 7.59 -2.41 -13.96
CA VAL A 73 8.95 -2.00 -14.36
C VAL A 73 9.83 -3.19 -14.72
N SER A 74 9.25 -4.38 -14.97
CA SER A 74 9.98 -5.63 -15.29
C SER A 74 10.73 -5.61 -16.63
N LYS A 75 11.79 -4.81 -16.68
CA LYS A 75 13.00 -5.05 -17.47
C LYS A 75 14.17 -5.49 -16.59
N SER A 76 14.01 -5.48 -15.26
CA SER A 76 14.97 -6.00 -14.28
C SER A 76 14.62 -7.44 -13.87
N LYS A 77 15.62 -8.22 -13.47
CA LYS A 77 15.52 -9.64 -13.07
C LYS A 77 15.67 -9.79 -11.55
N THR A 78 15.15 -8.86 -10.76
CA THR A 78 15.29 -8.88 -9.30
C THR A 78 14.04 -9.44 -8.63
N LYS A 79 14.20 -10.06 -7.43
CA LYS A 79 13.11 -10.77 -6.72
C LYS A 79 11.87 -9.90 -6.41
N SER A 80 12.02 -8.56 -6.37
CA SER A 80 10.91 -7.61 -6.17
C SER A 80 9.96 -7.54 -7.39
N ASP A 81 10.47 -7.78 -8.60
CA ASP A 81 9.70 -7.72 -9.85
C ASP A 81 8.71 -8.89 -9.96
N SER A 82 9.05 -10.05 -9.39
CA SER A 82 8.22 -11.26 -9.44
C SER A 82 6.88 -11.09 -8.72
N PHE A 83 6.80 -10.21 -7.72
CA PHE A 83 5.60 -10.04 -6.90
C PHE A 83 4.59 -9.05 -7.52
N MET A 84 5.06 -7.90 -8.01
CA MET A 84 4.19 -6.94 -8.70
C MET A 84 3.61 -7.55 -9.98
N LYS A 85 4.39 -8.41 -10.64
CA LYS A 85 3.92 -9.25 -11.74
C LYS A 85 2.82 -10.22 -11.32
N LEU A 86 2.93 -10.89 -10.18
CA LEU A 86 1.88 -11.77 -9.65
C LEU A 86 0.58 -11.00 -9.34
N VAL A 87 0.69 -9.80 -8.76
CA VAL A 87 -0.45 -8.91 -8.52
C VAL A 87 -1.12 -8.53 -9.84
N TYR A 88 -0.33 -8.11 -10.82
CA TYR A 88 -0.82 -7.73 -12.15
C TYR A 88 -1.52 -8.90 -12.87
N GLU A 89 -0.92 -10.10 -12.87
CA GLU A 89 -1.51 -11.32 -13.46
C GLU A 89 -2.83 -11.74 -12.78
N LYS A 90 -3.01 -11.41 -11.49
CA LYS A 90 -4.24 -11.71 -10.74
C LYS A 90 -5.31 -10.61 -10.85
N GLN A 91 -4.98 -9.42 -11.36
CA GLN A 91 -5.97 -8.33 -11.56
C GLN A 91 -7.11 -8.71 -12.51
N GLY A 92 -6.85 -9.55 -13.52
CA GLY A 92 -7.86 -10.00 -14.48
C GLY A 92 -8.97 -10.91 -13.92
N SER A 93 -8.88 -11.31 -12.64
CA SER A 93 -9.87 -12.21 -12.00
C SER A 93 -11.02 -11.50 -11.28
N GLY A 94 -11.03 -10.16 -11.24
CA GLY A 94 -12.12 -9.36 -10.68
C GLY A 94 -12.15 -9.26 -9.14
N ARG A 95 -11.14 -9.79 -8.42
CA ARG A 95 -11.10 -9.81 -6.95
C ARG A 95 -9.73 -9.44 -6.37
N VAL A 96 -9.19 -8.31 -6.82
CA VAL A 96 -7.89 -7.78 -6.38
C VAL A 96 -7.83 -7.59 -4.86
N ALA A 97 -8.91 -7.09 -4.25
CA ALA A 97 -8.98 -6.88 -2.81
C ALA A 97 -8.97 -8.20 -2.00
N ASP A 98 -9.60 -9.26 -2.51
CA ASP A 98 -9.61 -10.58 -1.85
C ASP A 98 -8.24 -11.26 -1.94
N PHE A 99 -7.54 -11.10 -3.07
CA PHE A 99 -6.16 -11.55 -3.22
C PHE A 99 -5.25 -10.90 -2.16
N PHE A 100 -5.32 -9.58 -2.02
CA PHE A 100 -4.52 -8.87 -1.01
C PHE A 100 -4.88 -9.27 0.42
N LYS A 101 -6.17 -9.48 0.72
CA LYS A 101 -6.62 -9.97 2.03
C LYS A 101 -6.06 -11.37 2.33
N HIS A 102 -6.11 -12.29 1.37
CA HIS A 102 -5.63 -13.67 1.55
C HIS A 102 -4.11 -13.73 1.70
N TRP A 103 -3.38 -12.89 0.96
CA TRP A 103 -1.92 -12.80 1.07
C TRP A 103 -1.44 -12.18 2.39
N LEU A 104 -2.13 -11.14 2.88
CA LEU A 104 -1.86 -10.57 4.21
C LEU A 104 -2.08 -11.58 5.33
N LEU A 105 -3.08 -12.46 5.22
CA LEU A 105 -3.30 -13.56 6.16
C LEU A 105 -2.17 -14.59 6.09
N TYR A 106 -1.81 -15.04 4.89
CA TYR A 106 -0.75 -16.04 4.68
C TYR A 106 0.63 -15.58 5.18
N THR A 107 0.97 -14.31 4.97
CA THR A 107 2.26 -13.76 5.45
C THR A 107 2.30 -13.54 6.95
N LYS A 108 1.15 -13.27 7.58
CA LYS A 108 1.04 -13.18 9.04
C LYS A 108 1.24 -14.55 9.70
N GLU A 109 0.65 -15.59 9.14
CA GLU A 109 0.86 -16.98 9.58
C GLU A 109 2.32 -17.42 9.42
N PHE A 110 3.01 -16.99 8.36
CA PHE A 110 4.41 -17.32 8.13
C PHE A 110 5.36 -16.63 9.14
N ASP A 111 5.10 -15.37 9.48
CA ASP A 111 5.86 -14.63 10.50
C ASP A 111 5.68 -15.23 11.89
N ASP A 112 4.45 -15.59 12.27
CA ASP A 112 4.16 -16.19 13.57
C ASP A 112 4.84 -17.57 13.69
N ALA A 113 4.79 -18.38 12.63
CA ALA A 113 5.53 -19.66 12.57
C ALA A 113 7.06 -19.50 12.63
N SER A 114 7.62 -18.41 12.08
CA SER A 114 9.06 -18.15 12.16
C SER A 114 9.52 -17.70 13.56
N LYS A 115 8.67 -16.96 14.28
CA LYS A 115 8.94 -16.55 15.67
C LYS A 115 8.89 -17.73 16.63
N ASP A 116 8.01 -18.69 16.39
CA ASP A 116 7.93 -19.92 17.20
C ASP A 116 9.13 -20.85 16.95
N ALA A 117 9.76 -20.78 15.78
CA ALA A 117 10.94 -21.58 15.44
C ALA A 117 12.25 -21.04 16.07
N ASP A 118 12.33 -19.74 16.40
CA ASP A 118 13.50 -19.11 17.03
C ASP A 118 13.52 -19.27 18.57
N ILE A 119 12.53 -19.95 19.16
CA ILE A 119 12.41 -20.20 20.62
C ILE A 119 12.63 -21.69 20.96
N ALA A 120 12.93 -22.54 19.97
CA ALA A 120 13.13 -23.98 20.13
C ALA A 120 14.62 -24.40 20.21
#